data_AF-A0A418MW89-F1
#
_entry.id   AF-A0A418MW89-F1
#
_cell.length_a   1.000
_cell.length_b   1.000
_cell.length_c   1.000
_cell.angle_alpha   90.00
_cell.angle_beta   90.00
_cell.angle_gamma   90.00
#
_symmetry.space_group_name_H-M   'P 1'
#
loop_
_entity.id
_entity.type
_entity.pdbx_description
1 polymer ?
#
loop_
_entity_poly.entity_id
_entity_poly.type
_entity_poly.pdbx_seq_one_letter_code
_entity_poly.pdbx_strand_id
1 'polypeptide(L)'
;MGEGADVARLPSRRGAPRAVTRFTAAVVVGLLGAAAGLVAGGRPASAATVGAITGLGGKCVDIAAANPANGTQVQLYACNGSNAQQWTVADDGTIRGLGKCLDVAAANTANGARVQIHDCNGTAAQRWSASGTQLVNPNSGKCLDATGQSSADGTPLQLWTCTGNANQSWLLPTGSPPPAGGFVHPGVHVSRGQLDFVRGRVQAGAQPWTSAFNQMMSSRYASLTRTPAPRAVVECGSYSNPNNGCTDEREDAIAAYTHALAWHLTGDSRYAQKSIQLMDAWSATITSHTGSNAPLQTGWAGSVWPRAAEIIRYTYGSWPNAGRFATMLRNVYLPVVRNGSSSNGNWELSMMEATVGIAVFLEDRAAYDAAVTRFLNRARAFVYLPSDGDLPYTVPGSGLTTRTQIVNYWHGQSTFVAGLAQETCRDFTHTGYGIAAISHVAETSRIQGRDLYPQVGERLRHALGFHSQYQLGATVPGWLCGGSLTRGLGPITEVGYNAMANRLGNSMTNTRSLTLQQRPAGTNNLFVAWETLTHGDNLS
;
A
#
# COMPACT_ATOMS: atom_id res chain seq x y z
N MET A 1 -5.99 64.72 41.37
CA MET A 1 -6.88 64.53 40.21
C MET A 1 -7.69 63.27 40.51
N GLY A 2 -8.72 63.32 41.36
CA GLY A 2 -10.07 63.85 41.08
C GLY A 2 -10.92 62.71 40.49
N GLU A 3 -11.44 61.80 41.33
CA GLU A 3 -12.83 61.72 41.84
C GLU A 3 -13.88 61.35 40.79
N GLY A 4 -14.67 60.31 41.08
CA GLY A 4 -15.82 59.89 40.29
C GLY A 4 -17.16 60.31 40.92
N ALA A 5 -18.19 60.36 40.08
CA ALA A 5 -19.62 60.12 40.35
C ALA A 5 -20.41 60.71 39.16
N ASP A 6 -21.33 59.97 38.54
CA ASP A 6 -22.77 60.19 38.80
C ASP A 6 -23.66 59.22 37.99
N VAL A 7 -24.82 58.91 38.58
CA VAL A 7 -25.82 57.96 38.09
C VAL A 7 -27.16 58.69 37.84
N ALA A 8 -27.83 58.32 36.73
CA ALA A 8 -29.28 58.40 36.44
C ALA A 8 -29.97 59.75 36.10
N ARG A 9 -30.65 59.81 34.94
CA ARG A 9 -32.14 59.75 34.80
C ARG A 9 -32.63 60.03 33.37
N LEU A 10 -33.67 59.27 32.96
CA LEU A 10 -34.58 59.52 31.83
C LEU A 10 -35.53 60.71 32.10
N PRO A 11 -36.21 61.25 31.07
CA PRO A 11 -37.63 60.88 30.92
C PRO A 11 -38.16 60.75 29.46
N SER A 12 -39.26 60.00 29.36
CA SER A 12 -40.08 59.68 28.19
C SER A 12 -40.97 60.83 27.67
N ARG A 13 -41.35 60.80 26.39
CA ARG A 13 -42.63 61.38 25.91
C ARG A 13 -43.37 60.43 24.93
N ARG A 14 -44.68 60.32 25.13
CA ARG A 14 -45.69 59.52 24.40
C ARG A 14 -46.42 60.38 23.34
N GLY A 15 -47.06 59.71 22.35
CA GLY A 15 -48.25 60.19 21.60
C GLY A 15 -48.14 60.02 20.08
N ALA A 16 -48.67 58.95 19.46
CA ALA A 16 -50.03 58.75 18.89
C ALA A 16 -50.22 59.32 17.43
N PRO A 17 -51.29 59.01 16.66
CA PRO A 17 -51.37 57.86 15.75
C PRO A 17 -51.82 58.16 14.27
N ARG A 18 -51.77 57.12 13.42
CA ARG A 18 -52.57 56.75 12.21
C ARG A 18 -53.09 57.82 11.21
N ALA A 19 -52.84 57.58 9.90
CA ALA A 19 -53.84 57.70 8.84
C ALA A 19 -53.49 56.83 7.60
N VAL A 20 -54.54 56.37 6.93
CA VAL A 20 -54.62 55.37 5.85
C VAL A 20 -54.88 56.07 4.52
N THR A 21 -54.29 55.61 3.41
CA THR A 21 -54.90 55.80 2.07
C THR A 21 -54.68 54.56 1.21
N ARG A 22 -55.79 54.06 0.67
CA ARG A 22 -55.93 52.86 -0.18
C ARG A 22 -55.54 53.17 -1.63
N PHE A 23 -54.98 52.18 -2.34
CA PHE A 23 -55.28 51.94 -3.76
C PHE A 23 -55.30 50.43 -4.02
N THR A 24 -56.43 49.95 -4.54
CA THR A 24 -56.69 48.58 -4.98
C THR A 24 -56.19 48.37 -6.41
N ALA A 25 -55.53 47.24 -6.68
CA ALA A 25 -55.49 46.64 -8.01
C ALA A 25 -55.36 45.10 -7.93
N ALA A 26 -56.37 44.46 -8.52
CA ALA A 26 -56.52 43.11 -9.08
C ALA A 26 -55.55 41.96 -8.70
N VAL A 27 -56.18 40.89 -8.25
CA VAL A 27 -55.66 39.53 -8.04
C VAL A 27 -55.42 38.84 -9.39
N VAL A 28 -54.21 38.30 -9.59
CA VAL A 28 -53.96 37.16 -10.48
C VAL A 28 -53.39 36.03 -9.62
N VAL A 29 -54.11 34.91 -9.56
CA VAL A 29 -53.72 33.71 -8.84
C VAL A 29 -52.62 32.99 -9.61
N GLY A 30 -51.40 33.01 -9.08
CA GLY A 30 -50.32 32.13 -9.47
C GLY A 30 -49.87 31.34 -8.25
N LEU A 31 -50.43 30.14 -8.07
CA LEU A 31 -49.98 29.17 -7.07
C LEU A 31 -48.65 28.57 -7.54
N LEU A 32 -47.54 29.02 -6.93
CA LEU A 32 -46.29 28.26 -6.88
C LEU A 32 -45.91 28.12 -5.40
N GLY A 33 -46.26 26.95 -4.85
CA GLY A 33 -45.83 26.57 -3.51
C GLY A 33 -44.32 26.39 -3.48
N ALA A 34 -43.64 27.23 -2.71
CA ALA A 34 -42.25 26.99 -2.33
C ALA A 34 -42.24 25.91 -1.23
N ALA A 35 -42.02 24.66 -1.62
CA ALA A 35 -41.68 23.60 -0.68
C ALA A 35 -40.25 23.85 -0.17
N ALA A 36 -40.14 24.26 1.10
CA ALA A 36 -38.88 24.23 1.83
C ALA A 36 -38.50 22.76 2.07
N GLY A 37 -37.69 22.19 1.17
CA GLY A 37 -37.11 20.87 1.34
C GLY A 37 -35.98 20.93 2.37
N LEU A 38 -36.21 20.35 3.55
CA LEU A 38 -35.11 19.88 4.41
C LEU A 38 -34.33 18.82 3.61
N VAL A 39 -33.14 19.16 3.14
CA VAL A 39 -32.18 18.16 2.68
C VAL A 39 -31.53 17.57 3.92
N ALA A 40 -32.08 16.45 4.39
CA ALA A 40 -31.40 15.59 5.34
C ALA A 40 -30.05 15.16 4.72
N GLY A 41 -28.96 15.37 5.45
CA GLY A 41 -27.62 14.95 5.05
C GLY A 41 -27.56 13.44 4.87
N GLY A 42 -27.66 12.98 3.62
CA GLY A 42 -27.18 11.68 3.23
C GLY A 42 -25.65 11.71 3.27
N ARG A 43 -25.05 10.90 4.13
CA ARG A 43 -23.64 10.54 4.00
C ARG A 43 -23.42 10.03 2.56
N PRO A 44 -22.32 10.37 1.87
CA PRO A 44 -21.97 9.65 0.65
C PRO A 44 -21.89 8.17 0.99
N ALA A 45 -22.61 7.33 0.25
CA ALA A 45 -22.53 5.89 0.40
C ALA A 45 -21.08 5.46 0.14
N SER A 46 -20.45 4.84 1.14
CA SER A 46 -19.14 4.22 0.99
C SER A 46 -19.28 3.05 0.00
N ALA A 47 -18.29 2.85 -0.87
CA ALA A 47 -18.34 1.82 -1.89
C ALA A 47 -18.32 0.42 -1.25
N ALA A 48 -19.28 -0.44 -1.63
CA ALA A 48 -19.25 -1.85 -1.26
C ALA A 48 -17.96 -2.52 -1.77
N THR A 49 -17.35 -3.36 -0.96
CA THR A 49 -16.03 -3.95 -1.25
C THR A 49 -16.21 -5.18 -2.14
N VAL A 50 -15.57 -5.22 -3.32
CA VAL A 50 -15.74 -6.29 -4.32
C VAL A 50 -14.43 -7.05 -4.49
N GLY A 51 -14.48 -8.38 -4.42
CA GLY A 51 -13.34 -9.23 -4.71
C GLY A 51 -13.56 -10.67 -4.29
N ALA A 52 -12.50 -11.47 -4.34
CA ALA A 52 -12.53 -12.82 -3.80
C ALA A 52 -12.57 -12.81 -2.27
N ILE A 53 -13.42 -13.66 -1.69
CA ILE A 53 -13.32 -14.06 -0.30
C ILE A 53 -12.46 -15.33 -0.28
N THR A 54 -11.32 -15.30 0.40
CA THR A 54 -10.42 -16.48 0.49
C THR A 54 -10.47 -17.11 1.87
N GLY A 55 -10.29 -18.42 1.94
CA GLY A 55 -10.36 -19.19 3.17
C GLY A 55 -9.39 -20.38 3.18
N LEU A 56 -9.84 -21.48 3.76
CA LEU A 56 -9.02 -22.67 3.99
C LEU A 56 -8.26 -23.14 2.73
N GLY A 57 -6.95 -23.33 2.87
CA GLY A 57 -6.08 -23.76 1.77
C GLY A 57 -5.85 -22.71 0.69
N GLY A 58 -6.12 -21.42 0.97
CA GLY A 58 -6.00 -20.34 0.00
C GLY A 58 -7.08 -20.37 -1.08
N LYS A 59 -8.17 -21.11 -0.86
CA LYS A 59 -9.27 -21.28 -1.82
C LYS A 59 -10.29 -20.17 -1.72
N CYS A 60 -10.99 -19.95 -2.82
CA CYS A 60 -12.00 -18.91 -2.95
C CYS A 60 -13.38 -19.45 -2.59
N VAL A 61 -14.20 -18.63 -1.95
CA VAL A 61 -15.65 -18.83 -1.87
C VAL A 61 -16.21 -18.74 -3.28
N ASP A 62 -16.89 -19.78 -3.73
CA ASP A 62 -17.24 -20.01 -5.14
C ASP A 62 -18.71 -20.40 -5.28
N ILE A 63 -19.39 -19.86 -6.28
CA ILE A 63 -20.74 -20.28 -6.67
C ILE A 63 -20.61 -21.51 -7.57
N ALA A 64 -21.10 -22.65 -7.11
CA ALA A 64 -20.88 -23.93 -7.78
C ALA A 64 -21.30 -23.90 -9.25
N ALA A 65 -20.35 -24.31 -10.12
CA ALA A 65 -20.49 -24.32 -11.58
C ALA A 65 -20.86 -22.95 -12.19
N ALA A 66 -20.61 -21.85 -11.49
CA ALA A 66 -21.05 -20.50 -11.86
C ALA A 66 -22.56 -20.39 -12.15
N ASN A 67 -23.37 -21.29 -11.55
CA ASN A 67 -24.80 -21.36 -11.82
C ASN A 67 -25.54 -20.24 -11.06
N PRO A 68 -26.11 -19.24 -11.75
CA PRO A 68 -26.77 -18.12 -11.10
C PRO A 68 -28.18 -18.48 -10.61
N ALA A 69 -28.63 -19.74 -10.64
CA ALA A 69 -29.94 -20.11 -10.13
C ALA A 69 -30.07 -19.91 -8.60
N ASN A 70 -31.27 -19.57 -8.16
CA ASN A 70 -31.59 -19.58 -6.73
C ASN A 70 -31.39 -20.98 -6.16
N GLY A 71 -30.74 -21.04 -5.00
CA GLY A 71 -30.44 -22.28 -4.31
C GLY A 71 -29.12 -22.92 -4.73
N THR A 72 -28.34 -22.36 -5.66
CA THR A 72 -27.01 -22.88 -6.00
C THR A 72 -26.12 -22.91 -4.75
N GLN A 73 -25.47 -24.06 -4.52
CA GLN A 73 -24.55 -24.27 -3.39
C GLN A 73 -23.34 -23.34 -3.50
N VAL A 74 -22.94 -22.74 -2.39
CA VAL A 74 -21.64 -22.07 -2.28
C VAL A 74 -20.60 -23.08 -1.77
N GLN A 75 -19.42 -23.08 -2.36
CA GLN A 75 -18.36 -24.06 -2.13
C GLN A 75 -16.99 -23.39 -1.99
N LEU A 76 -15.98 -24.15 -1.58
CA LEU A 76 -14.59 -23.81 -1.82
C LEU A 76 -14.15 -24.30 -3.19
N TYR A 77 -13.44 -23.46 -3.92
CA TYR A 77 -12.79 -23.84 -5.16
C TYR A 77 -11.46 -23.12 -5.34
N ALA A 78 -10.54 -23.70 -6.09
CA ALA A 78 -9.30 -23.05 -6.50
C ALA A 78 -9.60 -21.67 -7.09
N CYS A 79 -8.88 -20.66 -6.62
CA CYS A 79 -9.07 -19.30 -7.09
C CYS A 79 -8.72 -19.22 -8.58
N ASN A 80 -9.72 -18.89 -9.40
CA ASN A 80 -9.63 -18.89 -10.86
C ASN A 80 -10.04 -17.54 -11.48
N GLY A 81 -10.43 -16.57 -10.65
CA GLY A 81 -10.75 -15.20 -11.07
C GLY A 81 -12.08 -15.05 -11.80
N SER A 82 -12.88 -16.11 -11.94
CA SER A 82 -14.20 -16.06 -12.57
C SER A 82 -15.20 -15.21 -11.76
N ASN A 83 -16.27 -14.77 -12.41
CA ASN A 83 -17.34 -14.01 -11.76
C ASN A 83 -18.06 -14.80 -10.65
N ALA A 84 -17.94 -16.14 -10.64
CA ALA A 84 -18.48 -17.00 -9.59
C ALA A 84 -17.73 -16.85 -8.24
N GLN A 85 -16.55 -16.22 -8.25
CA GLN A 85 -15.70 -15.99 -7.09
C GLN A 85 -15.62 -14.50 -6.72
N GLN A 86 -16.32 -13.63 -7.45
CA GLN A 86 -16.37 -12.20 -7.17
C GLN A 86 -17.55 -11.91 -6.25
N TRP A 87 -17.24 -11.45 -5.04
CA TRP A 87 -18.22 -11.14 -4.01
C TRP A 87 -18.17 -9.67 -3.62
N THR A 88 -19.34 -9.06 -3.54
CA THR A 88 -19.55 -7.72 -2.99
C THR A 88 -19.93 -7.84 -1.52
N VAL A 89 -19.04 -7.45 -0.61
CA VAL A 89 -19.34 -7.25 0.81
C VAL A 89 -19.93 -5.86 0.98
N ALA A 90 -21.24 -5.77 1.22
CA ALA A 90 -21.95 -4.50 1.28
C ALA A 90 -22.13 -3.99 2.72
N ASP A 91 -22.22 -2.67 2.88
CA ASP A 91 -22.40 -2.01 4.19
C ASP A 91 -23.73 -2.35 4.86
N ASP A 92 -24.70 -2.84 4.09
CA ASP A 92 -25.91 -3.41 4.64
C ASP A 92 -25.68 -4.82 5.22
N GLY A 93 -24.48 -5.35 5.29
CA GLY A 93 -24.21 -6.68 5.85
C GLY A 93 -24.70 -7.83 4.97
N THR A 94 -25.05 -7.58 3.70
CA THR A 94 -25.19 -8.64 2.70
C THR A 94 -23.85 -8.91 2.02
N ILE A 95 -23.63 -10.16 1.60
CA ILE A 95 -22.52 -10.56 0.74
C ILE A 95 -23.14 -11.02 -0.58
N ARG A 96 -22.74 -10.45 -1.72
CA ARG A 96 -23.46 -10.63 -3.00
C ARG A 96 -22.56 -11.17 -4.10
N GLY A 97 -23.04 -12.16 -4.86
CA GLY A 97 -22.33 -12.78 -5.99
C GLY A 97 -23.30 -13.13 -7.10
N LEU A 98 -22.90 -12.93 -8.36
CA LEU A 98 -23.77 -13.11 -9.55
C LEU A 98 -25.15 -12.42 -9.43
N GLY A 99 -25.21 -11.25 -8.79
CA GLY A 99 -26.45 -10.49 -8.58
C GLY A 99 -27.37 -11.02 -7.47
N LYS A 100 -26.93 -12.02 -6.70
CA LYS A 100 -27.68 -12.66 -5.62
C LYS A 100 -26.98 -12.54 -4.27
N CYS A 101 -27.69 -12.81 -3.19
CA CYS A 101 -27.17 -12.73 -1.82
C CYS A 101 -26.69 -14.11 -1.33
N LEU A 102 -25.59 -14.12 -0.56
CA LEU A 102 -25.13 -15.26 0.23
C LEU A 102 -26.18 -15.55 1.31
N ASP A 103 -26.82 -16.71 1.21
CA ASP A 103 -28.08 -17.03 1.86
C ASP A 103 -27.96 -18.34 2.63
N VAL A 104 -28.57 -18.39 3.81
CA VAL A 104 -28.74 -19.63 4.58
C VAL A 104 -30.09 -20.24 4.18
N ALA A 105 -30.06 -21.43 3.57
CA ALA A 105 -31.23 -22.06 3.00
C ALA A 105 -32.37 -22.20 4.04
N ALA A 106 -33.55 -21.68 3.67
CA ALA A 106 -34.75 -21.68 4.51
C ALA A 106 -34.56 -21.04 5.90
N ALA A 107 -33.60 -20.12 6.05
CA ALA A 107 -33.22 -19.50 7.33
C ALA A 107 -32.89 -20.51 8.44
N ASN A 108 -32.45 -21.71 8.08
CA ASN A 108 -32.19 -22.80 9.01
C ASN A 108 -31.02 -22.45 9.94
N THR A 109 -31.23 -22.55 11.26
CA THR A 109 -30.26 -22.17 12.29
C THR A 109 -29.44 -23.34 12.84
N ALA A 110 -29.64 -24.56 12.34
CA ALA A 110 -28.91 -25.77 12.76
C ALA A 110 -27.48 -25.83 12.19
N ASN A 111 -26.61 -26.57 12.87
CA ASN A 111 -25.30 -26.93 12.30
C ASN A 111 -25.50 -27.80 11.05
N GLY A 112 -24.73 -27.53 10.02
CA GLY A 112 -24.87 -28.18 8.71
C GLY A 112 -25.92 -27.54 7.80
N ALA A 113 -26.54 -26.42 8.21
CA ALA A 113 -27.43 -25.69 7.31
C ALA A 113 -26.67 -25.22 6.06
N ARG A 114 -27.25 -25.49 4.89
CA ARG A 114 -26.67 -25.18 3.58
C ARG A 114 -26.55 -23.66 3.40
N VAL A 115 -25.36 -23.23 2.95
CA VAL A 115 -25.15 -21.88 2.42
C VAL A 115 -25.25 -21.91 0.90
N GLN A 116 -26.07 -21.02 0.35
CA GLN A 116 -26.42 -20.95 -1.06
C GLN A 116 -26.41 -19.50 -1.55
N ILE A 117 -26.66 -19.29 -2.83
CA ILE A 117 -27.10 -17.97 -3.33
C ILE A 117 -28.61 -17.94 -3.50
N HIS A 118 -29.23 -16.81 -3.19
CA HIS A 118 -30.65 -16.58 -3.41
C HIS A 118 -30.93 -15.12 -3.74
N ASP A 119 -32.05 -14.83 -4.37
CA ASP A 119 -32.47 -13.44 -4.59
C ASP A 119 -32.48 -12.68 -3.27
N CYS A 120 -31.91 -11.46 -3.32
CA CYS A 120 -31.82 -10.61 -2.14
C CYS A 120 -33.23 -10.22 -1.68
N ASN A 121 -33.65 -10.74 -0.53
CA ASN A 121 -35.03 -10.66 -0.01
C ASN A 121 -35.13 -9.91 1.34
N GLY A 122 -34.01 -9.36 1.82
CA GLY A 122 -33.96 -8.53 3.03
C GLY A 122 -34.08 -9.30 4.35
N THR A 123 -34.13 -10.64 4.32
CA THR A 123 -34.23 -11.45 5.54
C THR A 123 -32.90 -11.54 6.28
N ALA A 124 -32.96 -11.89 7.57
CA ALA A 124 -31.77 -12.08 8.40
C ALA A 124 -30.91 -13.29 7.96
N ALA A 125 -31.47 -14.22 7.17
CA ALA A 125 -30.76 -15.34 6.58
C ALA A 125 -29.69 -14.91 5.55
N GLN A 126 -29.79 -13.68 5.04
CA GLN A 126 -28.87 -13.11 4.05
C GLN A 126 -27.90 -12.08 4.65
N ARG A 127 -27.89 -11.97 5.98
CA ARG A 127 -27.04 -11.03 6.72
C ARG A 127 -25.81 -11.77 7.23
N TRP A 128 -24.68 -11.07 7.23
CA TRP A 128 -23.38 -11.56 7.67
C TRP A 128 -22.64 -10.43 8.39
N SER A 129 -22.01 -10.77 9.50
CA SER A 129 -21.22 -9.85 10.32
C SER A 129 -19.81 -10.41 10.47
N ALA A 130 -18.81 -9.61 10.14
CA ALA A 130 -17.42 -9.98 10.35
C ALA A 130 -17.06 -9.85 11.85
N SER A 131 -16.48 -10.91 12.42
CA SER A 131 -15.92 -10.92 13.78
C SER A 131 -14.52 -11.52 13.73
N GLY A 132 -13.49 -10.67 13.79
CA GLY A 132 -12.13 -11.10 13.46
C GLY A 132 -12.04 -11.59 12.01
N THR A 133 -11.60 -12.84 11.82
CA THR A 133 -11.60 -13.50 10.50
C THR A 133 -12.87 -14.33 10.25
N GLN A 134 -13.83 -14.37 11.16
CA GLN A 134 -15.05 -15.17 11.00
C GLN A 134 -16.18 -14.36 10.35
N LEU A 135 -17.02 -15.03 9.57
CA LEU A 135 -18.28 -14.49 9.04
C LEU A 135 -19.47 -15.10 9.78
N VAL A 136 -20.12 -14.30 10.62
CA VAL A 136 -21.21 -14.73 11.50
C VAL A 136 -22.56 -14.35 10.88
N ASN A 137 -23.46 -15.32 10.73
CA ASN A 137 -24.84 -15.06 10.38
C ASN A 137 -25.64 -14.65 11.65
N PRO A 138 -26.15 -13.42 11.76
CA PRO A 138 -26.79 -12.92 12.98
C PRO A 138 -28.14 -13.58 13.28
N ASN A 139 -28.80 -14.21 12.28
CA ASN A 139 -30.03 -14.97 12.50
C ASN A 139 -29.79 -16.25 13.33
N SER A 140 -28.62 -16.88 13.15
CA SER A 140 -28.28 -18.17 13.79
C SER A 140 -27.21 -18.08 14.87
N GLY A 141 -26.45 -16.99 14.91
CA GLY A 141 -25.24 -16.84 15.72
C GLY A 141 -24.09 -17.76 15.30
N LYS A 142 -24.14 -18.33 14.08
CA LYS A 142 -23.20 -19.34 13.57
C LYS A 142 -22.32 -18.79 12.47
N CYS A 143 -21.20 -19.44 12.24
CA CYS A 143 -20.17 -19.01 11.32
C CYS A 143 -20.29 -19.72 9.96
N LEU A 144 -19.89 -19.03 8.89
CA LEU A 144 -19.61 -19.63 7.59
C LEU A 144 -18.46 -20.63 7.75
N ASP A 145 -18.68 -21.87 7.31
CA ASP A 145 -17.83 -23.02 7.59
C ASP A 145 -17.59 -23.84 6.33
N ALA A 146 -16.32 -24.16 6.05
CA ALA A 146 -15.96 -25.16 5.05
C ALA A 146 -16.08 -26.57 5.65
N THR A 147 -17.01 -27.36 5.09
CA THR A 147 -17.45 -28.64 5.66
C THR A 147 -16.28 -29.60 5.87
N GLY A 148 -16.20 -30.18 7.07
CA GLY A 148 -15.23 -31.23 7.39
C GLY A 148 -13.77 -30.76 7.43
N GLN A 149 -13.52 -29.45 7.50
CA GLN A 149 -12.16 -28.88 7.40
C GLN A 149 -11.41 -29.30 6.12
N SER A 150 -12.17 -29.54 5.04
CA SER A 150 -11.61 -29.95 3.75
C SER A 150 -11.25 -28.73 2.90
N SER A 151 -10.07 -28.76 2.28
CA SER A 151 -9.66 -27.81 1.24
C SER A 151 -9.79 -28.39 -0.18
N ALA A 152 -10.51 -29.51 -0.36
CA ALA A 152 -10.77 -30.06 -1.69
C ALA A 152 -11.66 -29.11 -2.52
N ASP A 153 -11.45 -29.05 -3.84
CA ASP A 153 -12.36 -28.34 -4.73
C ASP A 153 -13.76 -28.94 -4.65
N GLY A 154 -14.77 -28.08 -4.57
CA GLY A 154 -16.15 -28.48 -4.38
C GLY A 154 -16.57 -28.72 -2.93
N THR A 155 -15.70 -28.45 -1.94
CA THR A 155 -16.09 -28.57 -0.53
C THR A 155 -17.25 -27.62 -0.22
N PRO A 156 -18.44 -28.10 0.20
CA PRO A 156 -19.59 -27.25 0.44
C PRO A 156 -19.38 -26.32 1.63
N LEU A 157 -19.87 -25.08 1.52
CA LEU A 157 -20.00 -24.18 2.66
C LEU A 157 -21.34 -24.37 3.38
N GLN A 158 -21.28 -24.29 4.71
CA GLN A 158 -22.40 -24.51 5.62
C GLN A 158 -22.37 -23.50 6.76
N LEU A 159 -23.42 -23.48 7.58
CA LEU A 159 -23.36 -22.90 8.92
C LEU A 159 -22.86 -23.92 9.94
N TRP A 160 -22.00 -23.46 10.83
CA TRP A 160 -21.58 -24.25 11.97
C TRP A 160 -21.34 -23.36 13.19
N THR A 161 -21.45 -23.93 14.40
CA THR A 161 -21.03 -23.28 15.64
C THR A 161 -19.64 -22.66 15.45
N CYS A 162 -19.48 -21.40 15.81
CA CYS A 162 -18.21 -20.71 15.68
C CYS A 162 -17.15 -21.37 16.58
N THR A 163 -16.10 -21.94 15.98
CA THR A 163 -15.01 -22.65 16.67
C THR A 163 -13.70 -21.87 16.67
N GLY A 164 -13.53 -20.93 15.74
CA GLY A 164 -12.25 -20.23 15.50
C GLY A 164 -11.23 -21.06 14.70
N ASN A 165 -11.62 -22.24 14.22
CA ASN A 165 -10.76 -23.08 13.39
C ASN A 165 -10.51 -22.47 12.00
N ALA A 166 -9.44 -22.91 11.34
CA ALA A 166 -9.03 -22.38 10.04
C ALA A 166 -10.10 -22.53 8.94
N ASN A 167 -11.00 -23.51 9.05
CA ASN A 167 -12.12 -23.72 8.10
C ASN A 167 -13.28 -22.71 8.26
N GLN A 168 -13.20 -21.81 9.24
CA GLN A 168 -14.13 -20.71 9.48
C GLN A 168 -13.44 -19.33 9.42
N SER A 169 -12.18 -19.31 8.97
CA SER A 169 -11.38 -18.09 8.84
C SER A 169 -11.38 -17.64 7.39
N TRP A 170 -11.87 -16.42 7.17
CA TRP A 170 -12.10 -15.82 5.87
C TRP A 170 -11.36 -14.49 5.77
N LEU A 171 -10.55 -14.35 4.73
CA LEU A 171 -10.05 -13.06 4.29
C LEU A 171 -11.09 -12.48 3.32
N LEU A 172 -11.84 -11.50 3.81
CA LEU A 172 -12.73 -10.72 2.97
C LEU A 172 -11.91 -9.90 1.97
N PRO A 173 -12.51 -9.47 0.85
CA PRO A 173 -11.92 -8.45 0.00
C PRO A 173 -11.48 -7.27 0.88
N THR A 174 -10.18 -7.10 1.06
CA THR A 174 -9.61 -5.92 1.73
C THR A 174 -9.11 -5.01 0.64
N GLY A 175 -9.96 -4.08 0.24
CA GLY A 175 -9.65 -3.17 -0.84
C GLY A 175 -10.93 -2.84 -1.54
N SER A 176 -11.26 -1.55 -1.58
CA SER A 176 -12.06 -1.01 -2.66
C SER A 176 -11.64 -1.74 -3.95
N PRO A 177 -12.56 -2.30 -4.76
CA PRO A 177 -12.18 -2.54 -6.13
C PRO A 177 -11.58 -1.20 -6.60
N PRO A 178 -10.46 -1.20 -7.35
CA PRO A 178 -10.03 0.03 -7.99
C PRO A 178 -11.29 0.61 -8.62
N PRO A 179 -11.68 1.88 -8.33
CA PRO A 179 -12.78 2.49 -9.05
C PRO A 179 -12.54 2.17 -10.51
N ALA A 180 -13.54 1.72 -11.27
CA ALA A 180 -13.29 1.34 -12.66
C ALA A 180 -12.52 2.48 -13.37
N GLY A 181 -11.19 2.34 -13.49
CA GLY A 181 -10.26 3.40 -13.94
C GLY A 181 -9.36 4.16 -12.92
N GLY A 182 -9.25 3.83 -11.62
CA GLY A 182 -8.47 4.61 -10.64
C GLY A 182 -7.55 3.82 -9.70
N PHE A 183 -6.74 4.51 -8.89
CA PHE A 183 -5.84 3.92 -7.90
C PHE A 183 -6.40 3.97 -6.45
N VAL A 184 -5.83 3.17 -5.54
CA VAL A 184 -6.12 3.12 -4.10
C VAL A 184 -5.21 4.11 -3.37
N HIS A 185 -5.81 4.93 -2.49
CA HIS A 185 -5.13 6.03 -1.82
C HIS A 185 -5.47 6.16 -0.31
N PRO A 186 -4.49 6.51 0.55
CA PRO A 186 -3.05 6.39 0.29
C PRO A 186 -2.69 4.93 -0.03
N GLY A 187 -1.83 4.72 -1.02
CA GLY A 187 -1.49 3.36 -1.45
C GLY A 187 -0.15 3.19 -2.14
N VAL A 188 0.77 4.14 -2.00
CA VAL A 188 2.18 3.96 -2.37
C VAL A 188 2.95 3.47 -1.16
N HIS A 189 3.48 2.24 -1.25
CA HIS A 189 4.24 1.54 -0.21
C HIS A 189 3.48 1.22 1.08
N VAL A 190 2.57 2.08 1.55
CA VAL A 190 1.73 1.83 2.74
C VAL A 190 0.29 2.25 2.45
N SER A 191 -0.65 1.38 2.79
CA SER A 191 -2.10 1.62 2.65
C SER A 191 -2.68 2.38 3.85
N ARG A 192 -3.90 2.92 3.71
CA ARG A 192 -4.65 3.48 4.84
C ARG A 192 -4.83 2.48 5.99
N GLY A 193 -5.19 1.24 5.67
CA GLY A 193 -5.40 0.19 6.66
C GLY A 193 -4.12 -0.12 7.44
N GLN A 194 -2.98 -0.19 6.76
CA GLN A 194 -1.68 -0.37 7.40
C GLN A 194 -1.32 0.80 8.32
N LEU A 195 -1.57 2.04 7.89
CA LEU A 195 -1.32 3.23 8.72
C LEU A 195 -2.18 3.25 9.98
N ASP A 196 -3.47 2.93 9.85
CA ASP A 196 -4.42 2.89 10.97
C ASP A 196 -4.09 1.74 11.94
N PHE A 197 -3.66 0.58 11.43
CA PHE A 197 -3.13 -0.51 12.24
C PHE A 197 -1.92 -0.07 13.07
N VAL A 198 -0.92 0.54 12.43
CA VAL A 198 0.31 0.99 13.11
C VAL A 198 -0.02 2.04 14.17
N ARG A 199 -0.93 2.97 13.86
CA ARG A 199 -1.41 3.96 14.84
C ARG A 199 -1.95 3.30 16.10
N GLY A 200 -2.84 2.31 15.94
CA GLY A 200 -3.40 1.55 17.05
C GLY A 200 -2.31 0.82 17.85
N ARG A 201 -1.32 0.23 17.17
CA ARG A 201 -0.18 -0.45 17.84
C ARG A 201 0.70 0.51 18.63
N VAL A 202 1.04 1.67 18.07
CA VAL A 202 1.85 2.69 18.77
C VAL A 202 1.10 3.24 19.99
N GLN A 203 -0.19 3.56 19.86
CA GLN A 203 -1.02 4.04 20.96
C GLN A 203 -1.18 3.01 22.09
N ALA A 204 -1.20 1.72 21.74
CA ALA A 204 -1.26 0.62 22.70
C ALA A 204 0.10 0.28 23.35
N GLY A 205 1.20 0.95 22.96
CA GLY A 205 2.53 0.61 23.47
C GLY A 205 3.09 -0.72 22.94
N ALA A 206 2.54 -1.25 21.85
CA ALA A 206 2.88 -2.58 21.33
C ALA A 206 4.24 -2.60 20.61
N GLN A 207 5.03 -3.65 20.86
CA GLN A 207 6.29 -3.89 20.15
C GLN A 207 6.06 -4.72 18.88
N PRO A 208 6.83 -4.49 17.80
CA PRO A 208 7.97 -3.57 17.70
C PRO A 208 7.60 -2.11 17.37
N TRP A 209 6.34 -1.79 17.12
CA TRP A 209 5.91 -0.49 16.59
C TRP A 209 6.27 0.69 17.50
N THR A 210 6.12 0.58 18.81
CA THR A 210 6.44 1.68 19.73
C THR A 210 7.93 2.01 19.74
N SER A 211 8.82 1.01 19.74
CA SER A 211 10.27 1.28 19.68
C SER A 211 10.69 1.85 18.32
N ALA A 212 10.12 1.36 17.22
CA ALA A 212 10.35 1.90 15.89
C ALA A 212 9.83 3.33 15.72
N PHE A 213 8.67 3.65 16.29
CA PHE A 213 8.13 5.01 16.33
C PHE A 213 9.04 5.95 17.12
N ASN A 214 9.48 5.53 18.31
CA ASN A 214 10.40 6.35 19.12
C ASN A 214 11.73 6.60 18.40
N GLN A 215 12.29 5.57 17.75
CA GLN A 215 13.49 5.71 16.92
C GLN A 215 13.26 6.73 15.78
N MET A 216 12.13 6.63 15.06
CA MET A 216 11.75 7.58 14.02
C MET A 216 11.67 9.02 14.55
N MET A 217 10.96 9.23 15.65
CA MET A 217 10.75 10.55 16.25
C MET A 217 12.03 11.18 16.81
N SER A 218 12.99 10.35 17.24
CA SER A 218 14.32 10.82 17.66
C SER A 218 15.27 11.16 16.51
N SER A 219 14.90 10.81 15.27
CA SER A 219 15.79 11.00 14.12
C SER A 219 15.84 12.45 13.67
N ARG A 220 16.96 12.83 13.00
CA ARG A 220 17.08 14.14 12.33
C ARG A 220 15.99 14.41 11.29
N TYR A 221 15.35 13.35 10.78
CA TYR A 221 14.27 13.44 9.79
C TYR A 221 12.92 13.83 10.40
N ALA A 222 12.73 13.63 11.70
CA ALA A 222 11.52 14.06 12.42
C ALA A 222 11.65 15.46 13.05
N SER A 223 12.78 16.16 12.83
CA SER A 223 13.00 17.49 13.40
C SER A 223 12.12 18.56 12.74
N LEU A 224 11.25 19.19 13.52
CA LEU A 224 10.45 20.34 13.07
C LEU A 224 11.30 21.59 12.74
N THR A 225 12.58 21.61 13.13
CA THR A 225 13.50 22.70 12.78
C THR A 225 14.28 22.46 11.49
N ARG A 226 14.11 21.30 10.83
CA ARG A 226 14.75 21.04 9.54
C ARG A 226 14.33 22.10 8.52
N THR A 227 15.33 22.62 7.81
CA THR A 227 15.18 23.57 6.70
C THR A 227 15.32 22.82 5.38
N PRO A 228 14.35 22.92 4.45
CA PRO A 228 14.48 22.32 3.12
C PRO A 228 15.66 22.95 2.35
N ALA A 229 16.37 22.15 1.56
CA ALA A 229 17.53 22.59 0.78
C ALA A 229 17.36 22.33 -0.73
N PRO A 230 16.30 22.85 -1.37
CA PRO A 230 16.01 22.58 -2.77
C PRO A 230 17.01 23.25 -3.71
N ARG A 231 17.26 22.60 -4.85
CA ARG A 231 18.08 23.14 -5.94
C ARG A 231 17.34 23.08 -7.26
N ALA A 232 17.57 24.05 -8.13
CA ALA A 232 16.98 24.05 -9.47
C ALA A 232 17.50 22.88 -10.30
N VAL A 233 18.82 22.68 -10.29
CA VAL A 233 19.47 21.53 -10.90
C VAL A 233 20.10 20.70 -9.80
N VAL A 234 19.67 19.46 -9.67
CA VAL A 234 20.34 18.46 -8.82
C VAL A 234 21.39 17.75 -9.66
N GLU A 235 22.67 18.03 -9.42
CA GLU A 235 23.77 17.46 -10.17
C GLU A 235 24.48 16.38 -9.34
N CYS A 236 24.44 15.15 -9.84
CA CYS A 236 24.97 13.95 -9.22
C CYS A 236 25.97 13.27 -10.13
N GLY A 237 27.25 13.54 -9.90
CA GLY A 237 28.33 12.83 -10.58
C GLY A 237 28.51 11.40 -10.08
N SER A 238 29.58 10.73 -10.52
CA SER A 238 29.86 9.34 -10.14
C SER A 238 29.98 9.20 -8.62
N TYR A 239 29.28 8.24 -8.03
CA TYR A 239 29.16 8.09 -6.56
C TYR A 239 28.68 9.36 -5.85
N SER A 240 27.89 10.19 -6.54
CA SER A 240 27.49 11.54 -6.10
C SER A 240 28.67 12.47 -5.85
N ASN A 241 29.66 12.46 -6.75
CA ASN A 241 30.73 13.46 -6.79
C ASN A 241 30.80 14.11 -8.19
N PRO A 242 30.43 15.40 -8.35
CA PRO A 242 29.99 16.32 -7.29
C PRO A 242 28.64 15.93 -6.67
N ASN A 243 28.43 16.37 -5.42
CA ASN A 243 27.18 16.21 -4.66
C ASN A 243 26.43 17.54 -4.58
N ASN A 244 25.92 18.01 -5.72
CA ASN A 244 25.20 19.28 -5.78
C ASN A 244 23.70 19.01 -5.65
N GLY A 245 23.24 18.72 -4.43
CA GLY A 245 21.83 18.51 -4.09
C GLY A 245 21.36 17.07 -3.99
N CYS A 246 22.19 16.07 -4.31
CA CYS A 246 21.78 14.66 -4.30
C CYS A 246 21.42 14.17 -2.91
N THR A 247 22.24 14.52 -1.91
CA THR A 247 21.94 14.20 -0.51
C THR A 247 20.79 15.05 0.00
N ASP A 248 20.78 16.35 -0.31
CA ASP A 248 19.75 17.29 0.13
C ASP A 248 18.35 16.81 -0.27
N GLU A 249 18.17 16.47 -1.55
CA GLU A 249 16.92 15.99 -2.14
C GLU A 249 16.42 14.72 -1.46
N ARG A 250 17.28 13.71 -1.39
CA ARG A 250 16.92 12.39 -0.90
C ARG A 250 16.61 12.41 0.58
N GLU A 251 17.38 13.17 1.35
CA GLU A 251 17.14 13.33 2.78
C GLU A 251 15.89 14.17 3.08
N ASP A 252 15.58 15.18 2.26
CA ASP A 252 14.33 15.94 2.37
C ASP A 252 13.11 15.10 1.99
N ALA A 253 13.23 14.19 1.01
CA ALA A 253 12.19 13.22 0.68
C ALA A 253 11.90 12.28 1.86
N ILE A 254 12.95 11.74 2.49
CA ILE A 254 12.83 10.91 3.70
C ILE A 254 12.24 11.73 4.85
N ALA A 255 12.65 12.98 5.07
CA ALA A 255 12.07 13.85 6.08
C ALA A 255 10.58 14.10 5.83
N ALA A 256 10.18 14.38 4.58
CA ALA A 256 8.78 14.57 4.23
C ALA A 256 7.93 13.33 4.53
N TYR A 257 8.44 12.14 4.20
CA TYR A 257 7.76 10.87 4.52
C TYR A 257 7.71 10.61 6.03
N THR A 258 8.81 10.87 6.74
CA THR A 258 8.90 10.77 8.20
C THR A 258 7.86 11.64 8.89
N HIS A 259 7.73 12.89 8.45
CA HIS A 259 6.75 13.84 8.95
C HIS A 259 5.31 13.46 8.58
N ALA A 260 5.08 12.88 7.39
CA ALA A 260 3.76 12.38 7.01
C ALA A 260 3.31 11.20 7.90
N LEU A 261 4.22 10.26 8.19
CA LEU A 261 3.97 9.19 9.17
C LEU A 261 3.73 9.75 10.56
N ALA A 262 4.57 10.67 11.04
CA ALA A 262 4.41 11.30 12.35
C ALA A 262 3.04 11.99 12.48
N TRP A 263 2.60 12.71 11.44
CA TRP A 263 1.24 13.26 11.37
C TRP A 263 0.18 12.18 11.56
N HIS A 264 0.20 11.13 10.75
CA HIS A 264 -0.88 10.14 10.76
C HIS A 264 -0.97 9.41 12.11
N LEU A 265 0.19 9.07 12.69
CA LEU A 265 0.27 8.30 13.93
C LEU A 265 -0.10 9.15 15.16
N THR A 266 0.31 10.42 15.20
CA THR A 266 0.09 11.29 16.38
C THR A 266 -1.17 12.14 16.30
N GLY A 267 -1.58 12.54 15.09
CA GLY A 267 -2.58 13.59 14.87
C GLY A 267 -2.06 15.02 15.09
N ASP A 268 -0.75 15.22 15.30
CA ASP A 268 -0.16 16.55 15.46
C ASP A 268 0.09 17.22 14.10
N SER A 269 -0.73 18.22 13.80
CA SER A 269 -0.74 18.94 12.51
C SER A 269 0.58 19.60 12.16
N ARG A 270 1.46 19.88 13.14
CA ARG A 270 2.78 20.47 12.88
C ARG A 270 3.63 19.58 11.97
N TYR A 271 3.50 18.26 12.10
CA TYR A 271 4.22 17.32 11.25
C TYR A 271 3.66 17.29 9.82
N ALA A 272 2.34 17.36 9.64
CA ALA A 272 1.76 17.46 8.30
C ALA A 272 2.21 18.76 7.60
N GLN A 273 2.19 19.88 8.32
CA GLN A 273 2.65 21.17 7.82
C GLN A 273 4.13 21.13 7.43
N LYS A 274 4.99 20.47 8.21
CA LYS A 274 6.40 20.31 7.88
C LYS A 274 6.61 19.41 6.65
N SER A 275 5.86 18.32 6.53
CA SER A 275 5.88 17.47 5.34
C SER A 275 5.50 18.27 4.08
N ILE A 276 4.42 19.05 4.15
CA ILE A 276 3.99 19.97 3.09
C ILE A 276 5.08 21.01 2.79
N GLN A 277 5.70 21.62 3.80
CA GLN A 277 6.76 22.61 3.60
C GLN A 277 7.94 22.05 2.78
N LEU A 278 8.39 20.83 3.09
CA LEU A 278 9.48 20.17 2.37
C LEU A 278 9.08 19.89 0.91
N MET A 279 7.90 19.28 0.70
CA MET A 279 7.38 18.99 -0.64
C MET A 279 7.14 20.25 -1.48
N ASP A 280 6.62 21.32 -0.86
CA ASP A 280 6.33 22.59 -1.51
C ASP A 280 7.59 23.34 -1.90
N ALA A 281 8.65 23.27 -1.07
CA ALA A 281 9.94 23.89 -1.36
C ALA A 281 10.61 23.24 -2.58
N TRP A 282 10.67 21.91 -2.63
CA TRP A 282 11.24 21.19 -3.78
C TRP A 282 10.42 21.41 -5.05
N SER A 283 9.10 21.28 -4.98
CA SER A 283 8.22 21.48 -6.15
C SER A 283 8.18 22.90 -6.69
N ALA A 284 8.60 23.89 -5.91
CA ALA A 284 8.74 25.27 -6.38
C ALA A 284 10.09 25.55 -7.05
N THR A 285 11.08 24.68 -6.90
CA THR A 285 12.48 25.00 -7.25
C THR A 285 13.08 24.04 -8.27
N ILE A 286 12.95 22.72 -8.10
CA ILE A 286 13.64 21.75 -8.95
C ILE A 286 13.10 21.77 -10.39
N THR A 287 14.02 21.75 -11.36
CA THR A 287 13.71 21.72 -12.79
C THR A 287 14.37 20.54 -13.51
N SER A 288 15.47 19.99 -13.00
CA SER A 288 16.14 18.84 -13.63
C SER A 288 17.13 18.12 -12.70
N HIS A 289 17.46 16.88 -13.09
CA HIS A 289 18.58 16.10 -12.58
C HIS A 289 19.66 15.93 -13.65
N THR A 290 20.93 16.07 -13.28
CA THR A 290 22.08 15.95 -14.21
C THR A 290 23.23 15.15 -13.60
N GLY A 291 24.19 14.73 -14.45
CA GLY A 291 25.32 13.91 -14.04
C GLY A 291 25.06 12.40 -14.20
N SER A 292 26.12 11.60 -14.14
CA SER A 292 26.06 10.16 -14.45
C SER A 292 25.22 9.36 -13.47
N ASN A 293 25.06 9.84 -12.23
CA ASN A 293 24.27 9.19 -11.19
C ASN A 293 22.85 9.75 -11.07
N ALA A 294 22.46 10.72 -11.91
CA ALA A 294 21.12 11.31 -11.89
C ALA A 294 20.01 10.27 -11.95
N PRO A 295 19.99 9.28 -12.88
CA PRO A 295 18.86 8.35 -12.98
C PRO A 295 18.59 7.56 -11.69
N LEU A 296 19.65 7.10 -11.01
CA LEU A 296 19.53 6.38 -9.75
C LEU A 296 19.09 7.30 -8.61
N GLN A 297 19.67 8.49 -8.50
CA GLN A 297 19.30 9.45 -7.46
C GLN A 297 17.85 9.91 -7.60
N THR A 298 17.40 10.18 -8.83
CA THR A 298 15.98 10.46 -9.13
C THR A 298 15.10 9.27 -8.78
N GLY A 299 15.58 8.03 -9.01
CA GLY A 299 14.89 6.81 -8.57
C GLY A 299 14.73 6.74 -7.05
N TRP A 300 15.80 6.95 -6.28
CA TRP A 300 15.72 6.93 -4.82
C TRP A 300 14.79 8.01 -4.26
N ALA A 301 14.99 9.28 -4.63
CA ALA A 301 14.12 10.36 -4.17
C ALA A 301 12.67 10.19 -4.66
N GLY A 302 12.50 9.85 -5.94
CA GLY A 302 11.20 9.65 -6.59
C GLY A 302 10.41 8.45 -6.05
N SER A 303 11.04 7.48 -5.39
CA SER A 303 10.34 6.39 -4.70
C SER A 303 9.79 6.78 -3.33
N VAL A 304 10.31 7.85 -2.71
CA VAL A 304 9.93 8.30 -1.37
C VAL A 304 8.95 9.46 -1.42
N TRP A 305 9.14 10.43 -2.34
CA TRP A 305 8.26 11.58 -2.51
C TRP A 305 6.76 11.23 -2.58
N PRO A 306 6.33 10.25 -3.41
CA PRO A 306 4.93 9.89 -3.49
C PRO A 306 4.40 9.28 -2.19
N ARG A 307 5.22 8.55 -1.41
CA ARG A 307 4.78 7.98 -0.12
C ARG A 307 4.33 9.08 0.85
N ALA A 308 5.11 10.15 0.94
CA ALA A 308 4.78 11.32 1.76
C ALA A 308 3.51 12.03 1.23
N ALA A 309 3.49 12.29 -0.08
CA ALA A 309 2.42 13.02 -0.75
C ALA A 309 1.06 12.31 -0.63
N GLU A 310 1.06 10.98 -0.77
CA GLU A 310 -0.11 10.12 -0.58
C GLU A 310 -0.68 10.27 0.84
N ILE A 311 0.15 10.08 1.86
CA ILE A 311 -0.30 10.18 3.24
C ILE A 311 -0.89 11.58 3.51
N ILE A 312 -0.20 12.65 3.11
CA ILE A 312 -0.68 14.02 3.35
C ILE A 312 -1.98 14.30 2.60
N ARG A 313 -2.03 14.04 1.29
CA ARG A 313 -3.16 14.38 0.42
C ARG A 313 -4.46 13.72 0.87
N TYR A 314 -4.38 12.50 1.40
CA TYR A 314 -5.55 11.70 1.74
C TYR A 314 -5.82 11.56 3.25
N THR A 315 -5.01 12.18 4.12
CA THR A 315 -5.22 12.09 5.59
C THR A 315 -5.20 13.40 6.36
N TYR A 316 -4.59 14.48 5.85
CA TYR A 316 -4.48 15.76 6.58
C TYR A 316 -5.62 16.74 6.28
N GLY A 317 -6.03 16.85 5.02
CA GLY A 317 -7.17 17.67 4.57
C GLY A 317 -6.81 18.74 3.55
N SER A 318 -5.94 19.71 3.88
CA SER A 318 -5.59 20.82 2.98
C SER A 318 -4.11 20.81 2.60
N TRP A 319 -3.85 20.74 1.29
CA TRP A 319 -2.53 20.95 0.68
C TRP A 319 -2.71 21.72 -0.63
N PRO A 320 -2.74 23.08 -0.58
CA PRO A 320 -3.07 23.91 -1.75
C PRO A 320 -2.14 23.70 -2.96
N ASN A 321 -0.87 23.38 -2.69
CA ASN A 321 0.15 23.22 -3.72
C ASN A 321 0.31 21.77 -4.22
N ALA A 322 -0.59 20.84 -3.86
CA ALA A 322 -0.54 19.45 -4.32
C ALA A 322 -0.47 19.32 -5.85
N GLY A 323 -1.17 20.21 -6.58
CA GLY A 323 -1.11 20.26 -8.05
C GLY A 323 0.26 20.66 -8.60
N ARG A 324 0.98 21.57 -7.94
CA ARG A 324 2.36 21.93 -8.31
C ARG A 324 3.30 20.77 -8.06
N PHE A 325 3.15 20.09 -6.93
CA PHE A 325 3.93 18.89 -6.61
C PHE A 325 3.69 17.76 -7.63
N ALA A 326 2.44 17.52 -8.02
CA ALA A 326 2.12 16.59 -9.10
C ALA A 326 2.80 16.97 -10.42
N THR A 327 2.83 18.26 -10.77
CA THR A 327 3.55 18.77 -11.94
C THR A 327 5.06 18.53 -11.85
N MET A 328 5.66 18.72 -10.67
CA MET A 328 7.08 18.38 -10.44
C MET A 328 7.34 16.89 -10.72
N LEU A 329 6.54 15.99 -10.13
CA LEU A 329 6.71 14.55 -10.37
C LEU A 329 6.53 14.18 -11.84
N ARG A 330 5.52 14.76 -12.52
CA ARG A 330 5.22 14.48 -13.92
C ARG A 330 6.30 14.99 -14.88
N ASN A 331 6.87 16.16 -14.63
CA ASN A 331 7.74 16.85 -15.59
C ASN A 331 9.23 16.70 -15.29
N VAL A 332 9.60 16.50 -14.03
CA VAL A 332 11.02 16.44 -13.60
C VAL A 332 11.44 15.00 -13.30
N TYR A 333 10.63 14.23 -12.57
CA TYR A 333 11.00 12.89 -12.14
C TYR A 333 10.64 11.81 -13.16
N LEU A 334 9.36 11.75 -13.56
CA LEU A 334 8.82 10.66 -14.38
C LEU A 334 9.59 10.47 -15.72
N PRO A 335 9.99 11.53 -16.45
CA PRO A 335 10.74 11.37 -17.70
C PRO A 335 12.11 10.71 -17.51
N VAL A 336 12.74 10.89 -16.35
CA VAL A 336 14.04 10.30 -16.01
C VAL A 336 13.90 8.82 -15.66
N VAL A 337 12.87 8.44 -14.90
CA VAL A 337 12.76 7.08 -14.33
C VAL A 337 11.97 6.10 -15.19
N ARG A 338 10.97 6.54 -15.96
CA ARG A 338 9.99 5.66 -16.63
C ARG A 338 10.57 4.69 -17.65
N ASN A 339 11.72 5.02 -18.22
CA ASN A 339 12.39 4.21 -19.23
C ASN A 339 13.36 3.18 -18.65
N GLY A 340 13.59 3.20 -17.33
CA GLY A 340 14.55 2.34 -16.67
C GLY A 340 16.00 2.66 -17.03
N SER A 341 16.90 1.73 -16.75
CA SER A 341 18.33 1.87 -16.99
C SER A 341 18.94 0.58 -17.51
N SER A 342 19.89 0.70 -18.44
CA SER A 342 20.75 -0.39 -18.89
C SER A 342 22.05 -0.51 -18.09
N SER A 343 22.33 0.42 -17.16
CA SER A 343 23.58 0.45 -16.41
C SER A 343 23.72 -0.76 -15.48
N ASN A 344 22.70 -1.02 -14.66
CA ASN A 344 22.73 -2.12 -13.69
C ASN A 344 21.31 -2.50 -13.22
N GLY A 345 21.12 -3.73 -12.73
CA GLY A 345 19.81 -4.24 -12.37
C GLY A 345 19.15 -3.54 -11.18
N ASN A 346 19.91 -3.21 -10.14
CA ASN A 346 19.38 -2.47 -8.98
C ASN A 346 18.96 -1.02 -9.33
N TRP A 347 19.58 -0.41 -10.34
CA TRP A 347 19.20 0.91 -10.83
C TRP A 347 17.82 0.87 -11.46
N GLU A 348 17.61 -0.04 -12.42
CA GLU A 348 16.32 -0.16 -13.10
C GLU A 348 15.20 -0.52 -12.11
N LEU A 349 15.47 -1.40 -11.13
CA LEU A 349 14.48 -1.71 -10.08
C LEU A 349 14.10 -0.48 -9.25
N SER A 350 15.08 0.30 -8.79
CA SER A 350 14.83 1.54 -8.02
C SER A 350 14.05 2.57 -8.85
N MET A 351 14.36 2.69 -10.14
CA MET A 351 13.62 3.56 -11.07
C MET A 351 12.19 3.07 -11.32
N MET A 352 11.97 1.76 -11.38
CA MET A 352 10.63 1.19 -11.51
C MET A 352 9.80 1.39 -10.24
N GLU A 353 10.41 1.28 -9.06
CA GLU A 353 9.76 1.62 -7.80
C GLU A 353 9.29 3.09 -7.79
N ALA A 354 10.16 4.02 -8.18
CA ALA A 354 9.80 5.43 -8.33
C ALA A 354 8.66 5.63 -9.34
N THR A 355 8.76 5.01 -10.51
CA THR A 355 7.76 5.15 -11.58
C THR A 355 6.39 4.64 -11.12
N VAL A 356 6.35 3.48 -10.44
CA VAL A 356 5.10 2.92 -9.90
C VAL A 356 4.48 3.85 -8.87
N GLY A 357 5.26 4.35 -7.90
CA GLY A 357 4.75 5.27 -6.88
C GLY A 357 4.27 6.60 -7.45
N ILE A 358 5.04 7.18 -8.38
CA ILE A 358 4.65 8.42 -9.08
C ILE A 358 3.37 8.21 -9.89
N ALA A 359 3.27 7.10 -10.63
CA ALA A 359 2.12 6.79 -11.46
C ALA A 359 0.83 6.66 -10.64
N VAL A 360 0.90 6.01 -9.47
CA VAL A 360 -0.23 5.96 -8.52
C VAL A 360 -0.65 7.37 -8.11
N PHE A 361 0.26 8.19 -7.59
CA PHE A 361 -0.08 9.55 -7.12
C PHE A 361 -0.61 10.47 -8.24
N LEU A 362 -0.14 10.28 -9.46
CA LEU A 362 -0.53 11.05 -10.65
C LEU A 362 -1.80 10.55 -11.35
N GLU A 363 -2.37 9.44 -10.89
CA GLU A 363 -3.46 8.72 -11.58
C GLU A 363 -3.08 8.30 -13.02
N ASP A 364 -1.81 7.96 -13.25
CA ASP A 364 -1.27 7.59 -14.57
C ASP A 364 -1.20 6.07 -14.76
N ARG A 365 -2.32 5.46 -15.17
CA ARG A 365 -2.40 4.01 -15.37
C ARG A 365 -1.43 3.49 -16.44
N ALA A 366 -1.22 4.25 -17.51
CA ALA A 366 -0.33 3.84 -18.60
C ALA A 366 1.13 3.76 -18.14
N ALA A 367 1.61 4.75 -17.39
CA ALA A 367 2.94 4.72 -16.81
C ALA A 367 3.09 3.57 -15.80
N TYR A 368 2.08 3.31 -14.97
CA TYR A 368 2.08 2.20 -14.03
C TYR A 368 2.21 0.84 -14.73
N ASP A 369 1.40 0.58 -15.76
CA ASP A 369 1.41 -0.71 -16.47
C ASP A 369 2.71 -0.96 -17.23
N ALA A 370 3.26 0.09 -17.85
CA ALA A 370 4.57 0.03 -18.48
C ALA A 370 5.68 -0.26 -17.46
N ALA A 371 5.63 0.41 -16.29
CA ALA A 371 6.60 0.21 -15.22
C ALA A 371 6.53 -1.20 -14.63
N VAL A 372 5.34 -1.72 -14.35
CA VAL A 372 5.16 -3.10 -13.83
C VAL A 372 5.67 -4.13 -14.83
N THR A 373 5.42 -3.93 -16.13
CA THR A 373 5.93 -4.85 -17.17
C THR A 373 7.46 -4.87 -17.21
N ARG A 374 8.11 -3.70 -17.12
CA ARG A 374 9.57 -3.59 -17.07
C ARG A 374 10.12 -4.16 -15.77
N PHE A 375 9.47 -3.87 -14.65
CA PHE A 375 9.78 -4.40 -13.34
C PHE A 375 9.80 -5.93 -13.32
N LEU A 376 8.77 -6.60 -13.84
CA LEU A 376 8.71 -8.07 -13.84
C LEU A 376 9.87 -8.70 -14.63
N ASN A 377 10.20 -8.13 -15.79
CA ASN A 377 11.37 -8.56 -16.57
C ASN A 377 12.67 -8.36 -15.80
N ARG A 378 12.83 -7.21 -15.15
CA ARG A 378 14.03 -6.91 -14.38
C ARG A 378 14.16 -7.75 -13.12
N ALA A 379 13.08 -7.96 -12.36
CA ALA A 379 13.07 -8.81 -11.17
C ALA A 379 13.49 -10.24 -11.52
N ARG A 380 13.02 -10.76 -12.65
CA ARG A 380 13.46 -12.05 -13.21
C ARG A 380 14.96 -12.06 -13.54
N ALA A 381 15.46 -11.01 -14.18
CA ALA A 381 16.87 -10.90 -14.56
C ALA A 381 17.80 -10.60 -13.38
N PHE A 382 17.27 -10.12 -12.24
CA PHE A 382 18.06 -9.68 -11.11
C PHE A 382 18.32 -10.79 -10.09
N VAL A 383 17.35 -11.67 -9.84
CA VAL A 383 17.49 -12.81 -8.92
C VAL A 383 17.37 -14.09 -9.71
N TYR A 384 18.36 -14.98 -9.66
CA TYR A 384 18.33 -16.25 -10.38
C TYR A 384 17.42 -17.29 -9.70
N LEU A 385 16.68 -18.05 -10.51
CA LEU A 385 16.09 -19.33 -10.13
C LEU A 385 16.49 -20.42 -11.12
N PRO A 386 16.62 -21.69 -10.68
CA PRO A 386 16.89 -22.81 -11.59
C PRO A 386 15.86 -22.95 -12.72
N SER A 387 14.62 -22.51 -12.50
CA SER A 387 13.57 -22.49 -13.52
C SER A 387 13.85 -21.56 -14.71
N ASP A 388 14.87 -20.70 -14.63
CA ASP A 388 15.32 -19.89 -15.77
C ASP A 388 16.22 -20.65 -16.75
N GLY A 389 16.71 -21.83 -16.36
CA GLY A 389 17.69 -22.62 -17.10
C GLY A 389 19.10 -22.50 -16.52
N ASP A 390 20.10 -22.93 -17.29
CA ASP A 390 21.51 -23.03 -16.84
C ASP A 390 22.18 -21.68 -16.61
N LEU A 391 21.59 -20.59 -17.10
CA LEU A 391 22.09 -19.23 -16.98
C LEU A 391 20.96 -18.28 -16.54
N PRO A 392 21.31 -17.17 -15.85
CA PRO A 392 20.35 -16.13 -15.55
C PRO A 392 19.63 -15.59 -16.79
N TYR A 393 18.33 -15.34 -16.60
CA TYR A 393 17.52 -14.61 -17.58
C TYR A 393 18.13 -13.23 -17.85
N THR A 394 18.19 -12.85 -19.13
CA THR A 394 18.63 -11.52 -19.54
C THR A 394 17.43 -10.73 -20.06
N VAL A 395 17.38 -9.43 -19.72
CA VAL A 395 16.28 -8.57 -20.19
C VAL A 395 16.35 -8.47 -21.73
N PRO A 396 15.21 -8.53 -22.44
CA PRO A 396 15.18 -8.36 -23.89
C PRO A 396 15.87 -7.06 -24.32
N GLY A 397 16.73 -7.16 -25.34
CA GLY A 397 17.50 -6.02 -25.84
C GLY A 397 18.77 -5.69 -25.05
N SER A 398 19.12 -6.46 -24.00
CA SER A 398 20.36 -6.24 -23.22
C SER A 398 21.66 -6.52 -23.98
N GLY A 399 21.60 -7.28 -25.08
CA GLY A 399 22.81 -7.72 -25.82
C GLY A 399 23.64 -8.80 -25.11
N LEU A 400 23.18 -9.28 -23.94
CA LEU A 400 23.81 -10.38 -23.20
C LEU A 400 23.33 -11.72 -23.76
N THR A 401 24.04 -12.25 -24.75
CA THR A 401 23.63 -13.46 -25.51
C THR A 401 24.53 -14.66 -25.29
N THR A 402 25.69 -14.49 -24.62
CA THR A 402 26.66 -15.56 -24.37
C THR A 402 26.90 -15.76 -22.87
N ARG A 403 27.32 -16.98 -22.49
CA ARG A 403 27.70 -17.31 -21.10
C ARG A 403 28.74 -16.34 -20.54
N THR A 404 29.79 -16.04 -21.31
CA THR A 404 30.86 -15.12 -20.87
C THR A 404 30.32 -13.73 -20.57
N GLN A 405 29.45 -13.19 -21.43
CA GLN A 405 28.82 -11.88 -21.19
C GLN A 405 27.95 -11.90 -19.93
N ILE A 406 27.16 -12.95 -19.71
CA ILE A 406 26.30 -13.09 -18.53
C ILE A 406 27.13 -13.23 -17.26
N VAL A 407 28.15 -14.09 -17.25
CA VAL A 407 29.05 -14.27 -16.10
C VAL A 407 29.79 -12.97 -15.77
N ASN A 408 30.27 -12.24 -16.77
CA ASN A 408 30.91 -10.94 -16.54
C ASN A 408 29.93 -9.92 -15.95
N TYR A 409 28.68 -9.90 -16.43
CA TYR A 409 27.63 -9.03 -15.90
C TYR A 409 27.22 -9.39 -14.47
N TRP A 410 27.39 -10.66 -14.07
CA TRP A 410 27.20 -11.19 -12.73
C TRP A 410 28.50 -11.19 -11.90
N HIS A 411 29.42 -10.27 -12.23
CA HIS A 411 30.68 -10.02 -11.49
C HIS A 411 31.57 -11.27 -11.37
N GLY A 412 31.65 -12.07 -12.44
CA GLY A 412 32.48 -13.27 -12.50
C GLY A 412 31.85 -14.51 -11.89
N GLN A 413 30.63 -14.43 -11.35
CA GLN A 413 29.94 -15.58 -10.80
C GLN A 413 29.47 -16.53 -11.91
N SER A 414 29.96 -17.77 -11.89
CA SER A 414 29.71 -18.76 -12.95
C SER A 414 28.86 -19.94 -12.51
N THR A 415 28.61 -20.07 -11.19
CA THR A 415 27.73 -21.07 -10.58
C THR A 415 26.48 -20.37 -10.06
N PHE A 416 25.31 -20.75 -10.55
CA PHE A 416 24.05 -20.09 -10.20
C PHE A 416 23.18 -21.00 -9.34
N VAL A 417 22.67 -20.47 -8.23
CA VAL A 417 21.78 -21.18 -7.30
C VAL A 417 20.59 -20.29 -6.95
N ALA A 418 19.47 -20.89 -6.59
CA ALA A 418 18.24 -20.16 -6.28
C ALA A 418 18.49 -19.03 -5.26
N GLY A 419 18.10 -17.81 -5.62
CA GLY A 419 18.22 -16.63 -4.76
C GLY A 419 19.52 -15.84 -4.91
N LEU A 420 20.49 -16.35 -5.67
CA LEU A 420 21.66 -15.56 -6.05
C LEU A 420 21.20 -14.34 -6.86
N ALA A 421 21.69 -13.15 -6.50
CA ALA A 421 21.34 -11.90 -7.18
C ALA A 421 22.48 -11.43 -8.07
N GLN A 422 22.14 -10.63 -9.09
CA GLN A 422 23.09 -10.15 -10.08
C GLN A 422 24.23 -9.34 -9.46
N GLU A 423 23.99 -8.66 -8.34
CA GLU A 423 24.97 -7.84 -7.62
C GLU A 423 25.68 -8.58 -6.47
N THR A 424 25.37 -9.86 -6.21
CA THR A 424 25.86 -10.58 -5.02
C THR A 424 27.38 -10.52 -4.88
N CYS A 425 28.10 -10.73 -6.00
CA CYS A 425 29.57 -10.75 -6.01
C CYS A 425 30.22 -9.37 -6.16
N ARG A 426 29.42 -8.31 -6.32
CA ARG A 426 29.90 -6.93 -6.16
C ARG A 426 29.89 -6.58 -4.68
N ASP A 427 28.70 -6.54 -4.09
CA ASP A 427 28.48 -6.35 -2.66
C ASP A 427 26.99 -6.53 -2.29
N PHE A 428 26.76 -6.78 -1.00
CA PHE A 428 25.42 -6.95 -0.45
C PHE A 428 24.64 -5.64 -0.37
N THR A 429 25.30 -4.49 -0.36
CA THR A 429 24.64 -3.18 -0.29
C THR A 429 23.80 -2.93 -1.56
N HIS A 430 24.40 -3.08 -2.75
CA HIS A 430 23.70 -2.95 -4.03
C HIS A 430 22.71 -4.08 -4.28
N THR A 431 23.02 -5.28 -3.79
CA THR A 431 22.08 -6.39 -3.79
C THR A 431 20.82 -6.05 -2.98
N GLY A 432 21.01 -5.47 -1.79
CA GLY A 432 19.95 -5.04 -0.90
C GLY A 432 19.03 -4.01 -1.56
N TYR A 433 19.58 -3.06 -2.33
CA TYR A 433 18.79 -2.07 -3.05
C TYR A 433 17.81 -2.72 -4.05
N GLY A 434 18.28 -3.70 -4.84
CA GLY A 434 17.42 -4.41 -5.77
C GLY A 434 16.34 -5.23 -5.07
N ILE A 435 16.70 -5.93 -3.98
CA ILE A 435 15.74 -6.75 -3.21
C ILE A 435 14.67 -5.88 -2.52
N ALA A 436 15.06 -4.72 -1.97
CA ALA A 436 14.15 -3.76 -1.39
C ALA A 436 13.15 -3.25 -2.44
N ALA A 437 13.63 -2.80 -3.60
CA ALA A 437 12.78 -2.32 -4.68
C ALA A 437 11.79 -3.39 -5.19
N ILE A 438 12.22 -4.66 -5.27
CA ILE A 438 11.31 -5.78 -5.57
C ILE A 438 10.20 -5.91 -4.52
N SER A 439 10.57 -5.83 -3.25
CA SER A 439 9.60 -5.90 -2.14
C SER A 439 8.61 -4.73 -2.20
N HIS A 440 9.09 -3.52 -2.46
CA HIS A 440 8.28 -2.29 -2.43
C HIS A 440 7.32 -2.19 -3.61
N VAL A 441 7.75 -2.58 -4.82
CA VAL A 441 6.88 -2.63 -5.99
C VAL A 441 5.80 -3.69 -5.79
N ALA A 442 6.16 -4.88 -5.32
CA ALA A 442 5.18 -5.94 -5.06
C ALA A 442 4.14 -5.50 -4.01
N GLU A 443 4.58 -4.86 -2.92
CA GLU A 443 3.66 -4.39 -1.89
C GLU A 443 2.77 -3.24 -2.38
N THR A 444 3.35 -2.26 -3.07
CA THR A 444 2.56 -1.17 -3.68
C THR A 444 1.53 -1.75 -4.65
N SER A 445 1.92 -2.66 -5.54
CA SER A 445 0.99 -3.27 -6.49
C SER A 445 -0.11 -4.10 -5.81
N ARG A 446 0.20 -4.83 -4.74
CA ARG A 446 -0.81 -5.51 -3.91
C ARG A 446 -1.83 -4.54 -3.36
N ILE A 447 -1.39 -3.41 -2.79
CA ILE A 447 -2.28 -2.36 -2.28
C ILE A 447 -3.19 -1.80 -3.38
N GLN A 448 -2.68 -1.73 -4.62
CA GLN A 448 -3.44 -1.32 -5.80
C GLN A 448 -4.35 -2.42 -6.38
N GLY A 449 -4.50 -3.56 -5.70
CA GLY A 449 -5.32 -4.69 -6.15
C GLY A 449 -4.70 -5.54 -7.26
N ARG A 450 -3.40 -5.34 -7.57
CA ARG A 450 -2.64 -6.15 -8.52
C ARG A 450 -1.60 -6.99 -7.79
N ASP A 451 -1.95 -8.22 -7.47
CA ASP A 451 -1.00 -9.14 -6.84
C ASP A 451 0.11 -9.55 -7.81
N LEU A 452 1.36 -9.24 -7.45
CA LEU A 452 2.57 -9.60 -8.20
C LEU A 452 3.36 -10.74 -7.54
N TYR A 453 2.99 -11.17 -6.33
CA TYR A 453 3.72 -12.22 -5.61
C TYR A 453 3.74 -13.57 -6.34
N PRO A 454 2.74 -13.98 -7.15
CA PRO A 454 2.86 -15.17 -7.98
C PRO A 454 4.04 -15.12 -8.96
N GLN A 455 4.43 -13.93 -9.44
CA GLN A 455 5.50 -13.74 -10.41
C GLN A 455 6.86 -13.46 -9.75
N VAL A 456 6.90 -12.78 -8.60
CA VAL A 456 8.17 -12.35 -7.96
C VAL A 456 8.42 -12.96 -6.58
N GLY A 457 7.42 -13.57 -5.94
CA GLY A 457 7.49 -14.02 -4.55
C GLY A 457 8.50 -15.14 -4.32
N GLU A 458 8.59 -16.12 -5.22
CA GLU A 458 9.58 -17.20 -5.11
C GLU A 458 11.02 -16.65 -5.17
N ARG A 459 11.29 -15.74 -6.11
CA ARG A 459 12.56 -15.04 -6.23
C ARG A 459 12.87 -14.25 -4.97
N LEU A 460 11.90 -13.49 -4.49
CA LEU A 460 12.05 -12.66 -3.30
C LEU A 460 12.35 -13.52 -2.07
N ARG A 461 11.62 -14.62 -1.87
CA ARG A 461 11.84 -15.58 -0.78
C ARG A 461 13.25 -16.15 -0.82
N HIS A 462 13.69 -16.62 -1.98
CA HIS A 462 15.03 -17.21 -2.12
C HIS A 462 16.14 -16.16 -1.97
N ALA A 463 15.98 -14.97 -2.56
CA ALA A 463 16.96 -13.88 -2.44
C ALA A 463 17.12 -13.43 -0.98
N LEU A 464 16.02 -13.19 -0.28
CA LEU A 464 16.05 -12.83 1.14
C LEU A 464 16.68 -13.94 1.98
N GLY A 465 16.32 -15.20 1.76
CA GLY A 465 16.87 -16.33 2.50
C GLY A 465 18.38 -16.49 2.30
N PHE A 466 18.83 -16.45 1.03
CA PHE A 466 20.23 -16.58 0.64
C PHE A 466 21.08 -15.45 1.24
N HIS A 467 20.70 -14.20 1.02
CA HIS A 467 21.51 -13.07 1.48
C HIS A 467 21.45 -12.92 3.00
N SER A 468 20.34 -13.26 3.65
CA SER A 468 20.26 -13.26 5.13
C SER A 468 21.20 -14.29 5.74
N GLN A 469 21.28 -15.50 5.16
CA GLN A 469 22.18 -16.56 5.62
C GLN A 469 23.64 -16.08 5.70
N TYR A 470 24.14 -15.49 4.61
CA TYR A 470 25.52 -15.04 4.56
C TYR A 470 25.75 -13.75 5.33
N GLN A 471 24.75 -12.86 5.40
CA GLN A 471 24.82 -11.67 6.26
C GLN A 471 24.93 -12.04 7.74
N LEU A 472 24.29 -13.13 8.17
CA LEU A 472 24.33 -13.68 9.52
C LEU A 472 25.64 -14.44 9.85
N GLY A 473 26.55 -14.60 8.90
CA GLY A 473 27.88 -15.15 9.19
C GLY A 473 28.15 -16.56 8.69
N ALA A 474 27.25 -17.16 7.89
CA ALA A 474 27.52 -18.48 7.31
C ALA A 474 28.82 -18.51 6.49
N THR A 475 29.50 -19.67 6.52
CA THR A 475 30.73 -19.91 5.76
C THR A 475 30.48 -19.76 4.27
N VAL A 476 31.28 -18.93 3.60
CA VAL A 476 31.18 -18.69 2.16
C VAL A 476 31.92 -19.81 1.43
N PRO A 477 31.24 -20.59 0.57
CA PRO A 477 31.89 -21.64 -0.19
C PRO A 477 32.75 -21.06 -1.32
N GLY A 478 33.81 -21.76 -1.73
CA GLY A 478 34.76 -21.27 -2.75
C GLY A 478 34.13 -20.96 -4.12
N TRP A 479 33.01 -21.60 -4.46
CA TRP A 479 32.28 -21.33 -5.71
C TRP A 479 31.51 -20.01 -5.70
N LEU A 480 31.22 -19.45 -4.52
CA LEU A 480 30.45 -18.22 -4.36
C LEU A 480 31.41 -17.03 -4.27
N CYS A 481 31.45 -16.24 -5.33
CA CYS A 481 32.25 -15.01 -5.41
C CYS A 481 33.74 -15.23 -5.08
N GLY A 482 34.29 -16.39 -5.50
CA GLY A 482 35.67 -16.78 -5.19
C GLY A 482 35.92 -17.06 -3.70
N GLY A 483 34.89 -17.37 -2.92
CA GLY A 483 34.99 -17.67 -1.49
C GLY A 483 34.94 -16.44 -0.57
N SER A 484 34.64 -15.25 -1.09
CA SER A 484 34.55 -14.01 -0.29
C SER A 484 33.32 -13.17 -0.66
N LEU A 485 32.70 -12.54 0.33
CA LEU A 485 31.53 -11.67 0.14
C LEU A 485 31.73 -10.33 0.85
N THR A 486 31.48 -9.23 0.15
CA THR A 486 31.36 -7.90 0.76
C THR A 486 29.96 -7.75 1.35
N ARG A 487 29.83 -7.97 2.67
CA ARG A 487 28.56 -7.86 3.41
C ARG A 487 28.14 -6.40 3.59
N GLY A 488 26.88 -6.18 3.97
CA GLY A 488 26.28 -4.84 4.07
C GLY A 488 24.85 -4.75 3.56
N LEU A 489 24.05 -5.82 3.71
CA LEU A 489 22.72 -5.93 3.08
C LEU A 489 21.75 -4.78 3.43
N GLY A 490 21.97 -4.14 4.58
CA GLY A 490 21.12 -3.06 5.08
C GLY A 490 19.78 -3.55 5.64
N PRO A 491 18.91 -2.60 6.03
CA PRO A 491 17.62 -2.87 6.68
C PRO A 491 16.49 -3.22 5.68
N ILE A 492 16.74 -4.13 4.74
CA ILE A 492 15.86 -4.33 3.56
C ILE A 492 14.87 -5.50 3.70
N THR A 493 14.93 -6.22 4.82
CA THR A 493 14.26 -7.53 4.92
C THR A 493 12.78 -7.43 5.29
N GLU A 494 12.37 -6.33 5.91
CA GLU A 494 11.10 -6.23 6.64
C GLU A 494 9.87 -6.38 5.74
N VAL A 495 9.77 -5.59 4.66
CA VAL A 495 8.61 -5.63 3.75
C VAL A 495 8.46 -7.01 3.11
N GLY A 496 9.55 -7.54 2.56
CA GLY A 496 9.55 -8.85 1.90
C GLY A 496 9.31 -10.01 2.87
N TYR A 497 9.88 -9.96 4.07
CA TYR A 497 9.62 -10.96 5.13
C TYR A 497 8.16 -10.94 5.57
N ASN A 498 7.60 -9.75 5.83
CA ASN A 498 6.20 -9.63 6.24
C ASN A 498 5.25 -10.17 5.17
N ALA A 499 5.49 -9.87 3.89
CA ALA A 499 4.69 -10.42 2.81
C ALA A 499 4.82 -11.94 2.68
N MET A 500 6.05 -12.44 2.53
CA MET A 500 6.28 -13.84 2.18
C MET A 500 6.05 -14.79 3.36
N ALA A 501 6.52 -14.43 4.55
CA ALA A 501 6.39 -15.29 5.73
C ALA A 501 5.06 -15.06 6.44
N ASN A 502 4.79 -13.82 6.87
CA ASN A 502 3.63 -13.55 7.72
C ASN A 502 2.31 -13.63 6.96
N ARG A 503 2.25 -13.07 5.73
CA ARG A 503 1.03 -13.06 4.91
C ARG A 503 0.84 -14.34 4.09
N LEU A 504 1.90 -14.82 3.44
CA LEU A 504 1.84 -15.97 2.52
C LEU A 504 2.29 -17.30 3.16
N GLY A 505 2.65 -17.32 4.44
CA GLY A 505 2.89 -18.56 5.20
C GLY A 505 4.19 -19.29 4.87
N ASN A 506 5.16 -18.65 4.21
CA ASN A 506 6.43 -19.29 3.87
C ASN A 506 7.37 -19.37 5.08
N SER A 507 8.04 -20.52 5.26
CA SER A 507 9.14 -20.61 6.22
C SER A 507 10.38 -19.87 5.70
N MET A 508 10.87 -18.91 6.46
CA MET A 508 11.99 -18.04 6.09
C MET A 508 12.95 -17.81 7.27
N THR A 509 13.45 -18.89 7.88
CA THR A 509 14.22 -18.85 9.15
C THR A 509 15.37 -17.84 9.14
N ASN A 510 16.25 -17.88 8.12
CA ASN A 510 17.39 -16.96 8.05
C ASN A 510 16.95 -15.50 7.94
N THR A 511 15.94 -15.23 7.11
CA THR A 511 15.39 -13.88 6.95
C THR A 511 14.73 -13.42 8.24
N ARG A 512 13.92 -14.26 8.89
CA ARG A 512 13.32 -13.97 10.19
C ARG A 512 14.38 -13.58 11.22
N SER A 513 15.44 -14.39 11.35
CA SER A 513 16.52 -14.12 12.29
C SER A 513 17.20 -12.77 12.02
N LEU A 514 17.51 -12.48 10.75
CA LEU A 514 18.12 -11.19 10.39
C LEU A 514 17.17 -10.02 10.62
N THR A 515 15.91 -10.13 10.20
CA THR A 515 14.88 -9.09 10.40
C THR A 515 14.75 -8.78 11.89
N LEU A 516 14.57 -9.79 12.74
CA LEU A 516 14.42 -9.59 14.19
C LEU A 516 15.69 -8.99 14.82
N GLN A 517 16.89 -9.37 14.36
CA GLN A 517 18.15 -8.77 14.84
C GLN A 517 18.28 -7.29 14.46
N GLN A 518 17.68 -6.88 13.34
CA GLN A 518 17.74 -5.51 12.82
C GLN A 518 16.65 -4.59 13.39
N ARG A 519 15.61 -5.13 14.03
CA ARG A 519 14.51 -4.32 14.58
C ARG A 519 14.94 -3.53 15.84
N PRO A 520 14.51 -2.26 16.00
CA PRO A 520 13.82 -1.45 15.00
C PRO A 520 14.79 -0.95 13.91
N ALA A 521 14.41 -1.20 12.66
CA ALA A 521 15.18 -0.77 11.51
C ALA A 521 14.83 0.67 11.13
N GLY A 522 15.86 1.53 11.08
CA GLY A 522 15.73 2.95 10.73
C GLY A 522 15.65 3.19 9.22
N THR A 523 16.61 3.92 8.68
CA THR A 523 16.71 4.21 7.24
C THR A 523 18.11 3.91 6.72
N ASN A 524 18.22 3.54 5.45
CA ASN A 524 19.51 3.49 4.74
C ASN A 524 19.97 4.87 4.21
N ASN A 525 19.24 5.95 4.56
CA ASN A 525 19.40 7.30 4.05
C ASN A 525 19.23 7.43 2.53
N LEU A 526 18.65 6.43 1.86
CA LEU A 526 18.40 6.42 0.42
C LEU A 526 16.91 6.37 0.06
N PHE A 527 16.24 5.26 0.37
CA PHE A 527 14.82 5.03 0.01
C PHE A 527 14.11 3.98 0.88
N VAL A 528 14.88 3.23 1.67
CA VAL A 528 14.38 2.32 2.71
C VAL A 528 14.27 3.13 3.99
N ALA A 529 13.07 3.26 4.54
CA ALA A 529 12.82 4.10 5.70
C ALA A 529 11.64 3.59 6.53
N TRP A 530 11.89 3.36 7.81
CA TRP A 530 10.87 3.08 8.83
C TRP A 530 10.05 1.81 8.57
N GLU A 531 10.65 0.81 7.93
CA GLU A 531 9.90 -0.38 7.51
C GLU A 531 9.48 -1.24 8.70
N THR A 532 10.26 -1.31 9.80
CA THR A 532 9.79 -1.96 11.02
C THR A 532 8.53 -1.29 11.56
N LEU A 533 8.45 0.05 11.50
CA LEU A 533 7.27 0.79 11.94
C LEU A 533 6.06 0.52 11.04
N THR A 534 6.24 0.46 9.71
CA THR A 534 5.11 0.39 8.77
C THR A 534 4.68 -1.03 8.44
N HIS A 535 5.62 -1.97 8.37
CA HIS A 535 5.42 -3.34 7.87
C HIS A 535 5.67 -4.43 8.90
N GLY A 536 6.37 -4.13 10.01
CA GLY A 536 6.67 -5.13 11.03
C GLY A 536 5.39 -5.82 11.51
N ASP A 537 5.24 -7.10 11.21
CA ASP A 537 4.10 -7.97 11.55
C ASP A 537 2.71 -7.36 11.22
N ASN A 538 2.67 -6.48 10.20
CA ASN A 538 1.46 -5.81 9.74
C ASN A 538 0.83 -6.57 8.57
N LEU A 539 -0.21 -7.36 8.85
CA LEU A 539 -0.85 -8.22 7.85
C LEU A 539 -1.83 -7.48 6.91
N SER A 540 -2.15 -6.22 7.22
CA SER A 540 -3.16 -5.41 6.53
C SER A 540 -2.84 -5.15 5.06
#